data_AF-A0A4R0U1F3-F1
#
_entry.id   AF-A0A4R0U1F3-F1
#
_cell.length_a   1.000
_cell.length_b   1.000
_cell.length_c   1.000
_cell.angle_alpha   90.00
_cell.angle_beta   90.00
_cell.angle_gamma   90.00
#
_symmetry.space_group_name_H-M   'P 1'
#
loop_
_entity.id
_entity.type
_entity.pdbx_description
1 polymer ?
#
loop_
_entity_poly.entity_id
_entity_poly.type
_entity_poly.pdbx_seq_one_letter_code
_entity_poly.pdbx_strand_id
1 'polypeptide(L)'
;MAWRFVTHACGHQERINVDGPYVVVEQRVKNAERVSCPACIGIASRQRNRLDGFCELWGSKAQCDRAEPIRRRTLSQVDVLARHARIEDRDAFAELRRQVLRMNDAAWWIEHKNDAATTLAQDIEL
;
A
#
# COMPACT_ATOMS: atom_id res chain seq x y z
N MET A 1 -17.83 -4.81 -20.89
CA MET A 1 -17.43 -4.69 -19.47
C MET A 1 -18.65 -4.49 -18.62
N ALA A 2 -18.98 -5.47 -17.79
CA ALA A 2 -20.06 -5.38 -16.83
C ALA A 2 -19.53 -4.76 -15.52
N TRP A 3 -20.31 -3.85 -14.94
CA TRP A 3 -19.98 -3.14 -13.71
C TRP A 3 -21.10 -3.33 -12.69
N ARG A 4 -20.73 -3.50 -11.42
CA ARG A 4 -21.69 -3.57 -10.30
C ARG A 4 -21.32 -2.55 -9.23
N PHE A 5 -22.32 -1.88 -8.68
CA PHE A 5 -22.14 -1.06 -7.48
C PHE A 5 -22.10 -1.96 -6.25
N VAL A 6 -21.12 -1.72 -5.39
CA VAL A 6 -20.95 -2.41 -4.11
C VAL A 6 -20.83 -1.37 -3.01
N THR A 7 -21.46 -1.64 -1.87
CA THR A 7 -21.36 -0.78 -0.69
C THR A 7 -20.32 -1.37 0.24
N HIS A 8 -19.29 -0.59 0.55
CA HIS A 8 -18.25 -0.95 1.50
C HIS A 8 -18.75 -0.92 2.94
N ALA A 9 -17.99 -1.52 3.86
CA ALA A 9 -18.29 -1.47 5.30
C ALA A 9 -18.35 -0.04 5.86
N CYS A 10 -17.70 0.93 5.21
CA CYS A 10 -17.77 2.34 5.57
C CYS A 10 -19.00 3.09 5.01
N GLY A 11 -19.93 2.40 4.34
CA GLY A 11 -21.15 2.96 3.76
C GLY A 11 -20.98 3.64 2.38
N HIS A 12 -19.75 3.76 1.87
CA HIS A 12 -19.50 4.33 0.54
C HIS A 12 -19.70 3.30 -0.57
N GLN A 13 -20.13 3.77 -1.74
CA GLN A 13 -20.32 2.93 -2.92
C GLN A 13 -19.12 3.03 -3.87
N GLU A 14 -18.73 1.89 -4.44
CA GLU A 14 -17.73 1.78 -5.49
C GLU A 14 -18.27 0.96 -6.67
N ARG A 15 -17.83 1.31 -7.88
CA ARG A 15 -18.09 0.51 -9.09
C ARG A 15 -16.99 -0.51 -9.26
N ILE A 16 -17.34 -1.78 -9.18
CA ILE A 16 -16.41 -2.89 -9.34
C ILE A 16 -16.65 -3.56 -10.69
N ASN A 17 -15.55 -3.85 -11.39
CA ASN A 17 -15.58 -4.63 -12.62
C ASN A 17 -15.97 -6.08 -12.26
N VAL A 18 -17.00 -6.59 -12.91
CA VAL A 18 -17.54 -7.94 -12.70
C VAL A 18 -17.33 -8.84 -13.94
N ASP A 19 -16.33 -8.52 -14.76
CA ASP A 19 -15.88 -9.38 -15.84
C ASP A 19 -15.01 -10.51 -15.25
N GLY A 20 -15.26 -11.74 -15.70
CA GLY A 20 -14.51 -12.94 -15.33
C GLY A 20 -15.35 -14.04 -14.68
N PRO A 21 -14.70 -15.12 -14.22
CA PRO A 21 -15.39 -16.26 -13.61
C PRO A 21 -16.19 -15.85 -12.37
N TYR A 22 -17.39 -16.41 -12.23
CA TYR A 22 -18.32 -16.09 -11.13
C TYR A 22 -17.65 -16.12 -9.75
N VAL A 23 -16.87 -17.17 -9.44
CA VAL A 23 -16.21 -17.33 -8.13
C VAL A 23 -15.24 -16.18 -7.84
N VAL A 24 -14.47 -15.73 -8.84
CA VAL A 24 -13.52 -14.62 -8.69
C VAL A 24 -14.25 -13.31 -8.47
N VAL A 25 -15.31 -13.08 -9.25
CA VAL A 25 -16.15 -11.89 -9.13
C VAL A 25 -16.86 -11.84 -7.78
N GLU A 26 -17.45 -12.95 -7.35
CA GLU A 26 -18.15 -13.07 -6.07
C GLU A 26 -17.20 -12.83 -4.90
N GLN A 27 -16.00 -13.42 -4.92
CA GLN A 27 -15.00 -13.18 -3.89
C GLN A 27 -14.56 -11.71 -3.84
N ARG A 28 -14.40 -11.06 -5.00
CA ARG A 28 -14.05 -9.63 -5.09
C ARG A 28 -15.15 -8.76 -4.49
N VAL A 29 -16.41 -9.02 -4.82
CA VAL A 29 -17.57 -8.30 -4.29
C VAL A 29 -17.68 -8.50 -2.77
N LYS A 30 -17.64 -9.75 -2.28
CA LYS A 30 -17.68 -10.06 -0.85
C LYS A 30 -16.53 -9.38 -0.07
N ASN A 31 -15.34 -9.36 -0.65
CA ASN A 31 -14.21 -8.67 -0.03
C ASN A 31 -14.45 -7.16 0.04
N ALA A 32 -14.94 -6.54 -1.02
CA ALA A 32 -15.25 -5.12 -1.04
C ALA A 32 -16.33 -4.73 0.00
N GLU A 33 -17.37 -5.55 0.16
CA GLU A 33 -18.43 -5.32 1.17
C GLU A 33 -17.90 -5.37 2.61
N ARG A 34 -16.84 -6.14 2.87
CA ARG A 34 -16.25 -6.33 4.21
C ARG A 34 -15.23 -5.27 4.61
N VAL A 35 -14.66 -4.57 3.64
CA VAL A 35 -13.58 -3.59 3.90
C VAL A 35 -14.08 -2.17 3.69
N SER A 36 -13.43 -1.21 4.34
CA SER A 36 -13.62 0.21 4.03
C SER A 36 -13.17 0.52 2.59
N CYS A 37 -13.78 1.52 1.97
CA CYS A 37 -13.41 1.91 0.61
C CYS A 37 -11.97 2.43 0.54
N PRO A 38 -11.33 2.42 -0.65
CA PRO A 38 -9.95 2.88 -0.81
C PRO A 38 -9.68 4.30 -0.27
N ALA A 39 -10.64 5.21 -0.40
CA ALA A 39 -10.52 6.58 0.13
C ALA A 39 -10.46 6.60 1.67
N CYS A 40 -11.35 5.88 2.35
CA CYS A 40 -11.36 5.80 3.81
C CYS A 40 -10.09 5.10 4.35
N ILE A 41 -9.63 4.04 3.67
CA ILE A 41 -8.36 3.38 4.01
C ILE A 41 -7.20 4.36 3.82
N GLY A 42 -7.20 5.13 2.74
CA GLY A 42 -6.17 6.13 2.44
C GLY A 42 -6.09 7.22 3.51
N ILE A 43 -7.23 7.78 3.92
CA ILE A 43 -7.30 8.79 5.00
C ILE A 43 -6.73 8.25 6.31
N ALA A 44 -7.20 7.06 6.74
CA ALA A 44 -6.74 6.44 7.98
C ALA A 44 -5.25 6.04 7.92
N SER A 45 -4.76 5.67 6.74
CA SER A 45 -3.35 5.33 6.52
C SER A 45 -2.49 6.59 6.53
N ARG A 46 -2.92 7.69 5.89
CA ARG A 46 -2.22 8.98 5.89
C ARG A 46 -2.02 9.53 7.29
N GLN A 47 -3.07 9.54 8.10
CA GLN A 47 -2.98 10.03 9.48
C GLN A 47 -1.96 9.24 10.30
N ARG A 48 -2.00 7.90 10.21
CA ARG A 48 -1.04 7.06 10.92
C ARG A 48 0.37 7.18 10.32
N ASN A 49 0.51 7.28 9.00
CA ASN A 49 1.82 7.35 8.33
C ASN A 49 2.54 8.64 8.72
N ARG A 50 1.82 9.74 8.91
CA ARG A 50 2.38 10.97 9.46
C ARG A 50 2.95 10.78 10.88
N LEU A 51 2.29 9.97 11.73
CA LEU A 51 2.79 9.65 13.07
C LEU A 51 4.02 8.72 13.03
N ASP A 52 4.06 7.80 12.07
CA ASP A 52 5.13 6.81 11.91
C ASP A 52 6.35 7.36 11.15
N GLY A 53 6.38 8.67 10.84
CA GLY A 53 7.53 9.37 10.27
C GLY A 53 7.64 9.32 8.73
N PHE A 54 6.58 8.93 8.03
CA PHE A 54 6.56 8.99 6.57
C PHE A 54 6.53 10.44 6.06
N CYS A 55 7.22 10.70 4.95
CA CYS A 55 7.10 11.97 4.22
C CYS A 55 5.69 12.15 3.62
N GLU A 56 5.37 13.39 3.23
CA GLU A 56 4.13 13.65 2.49
C GLU A 56 4.27 13.17 1.04
N LEU A 57 3.21 12.51 0.54
CA LEU A 57 3.18 12.01 -0.83
C LEU A 57 2.88 13.12 -1.84
N TRP A 58 3.59 13.10 -2.96
CA TRP A 58 3.34 13.89 -4.15
C TRP A 58 2.49 13.12 -5.15
N GLY A 59 1.51 13.79 -5.76
CA GLY A 59 0.57 13.20 -6.72
C GLY A 59 -0.88 13.65 -6.49
N SER A 60 -1.81 13.11 -7.27
CA SER A 60 -3.25 13.38 -7.06
C SER A 60 -3.74 12.78 -5.74
N LYS A 61 -4.78 13.37 -5.14
CA LYS A 61 -5.38 12.85 -3.89
C LYS A 61 -5.71 11.36 -3.97
N ALA A 62 -6.28 10.92 -5.09
CA ALA A 62 -6.64 9.52 -5.33
C ALA A 62 -5.41 8.60 -5.48
N GLN A 63 -4.29 9.11 -6.02
CA GLN A 63 -3.03 8.36 -6.01
C GLN A 63 -2.48 8.26 -4.59
N CYS A 64 -2.39 9.37 -3.86
CA CYS A 64 -1.91 9.37 -2.49
C CYS A 64 -2.73 8.41 -1.62
N ASP A 65 -4.06 8.50 -1.64
CA ASP A 65 -4.93 7.63 -0.84
C ASP A 65 -4.73 6.13 -1.14
N ARG A 66 -4.42 5.77 -2.40
CA ARG A 66 -4.07 4.38 -2.78
C ARG A 66 -2.65 3.97 -2.38
N ALA A 67 -1.69 4.89 -2.40
CA ALA A 67 -0.30 4.64 -2.08
C ALA A 67 -0.03 4.52 -0.56
N GLU A 68 -0.76 5.28 0.27
CA GLU A 68 -0.63 5.27 1.74
C GLU A 68 -0.68 3.86 2.37
N PRO A 69 -1.66 2.99 2.06
CA PRO A 69 -1.66 1.62 2.58
C PRO A 69 -0.58 0.72 1.99
N ILE A 70 -0.07 1.02 0.79
CA ILE A 70 1.02 0.25 0.15
C ILE A 70 2.31 0.49 0.92
N ARG A 71 2.75 1.75 1.03
CA ARG A 71 4.00 2.11 1.73
C ARG A 71 4.02 1.66 3.19
N ARG A 72 2.87 1.69 3.89
CA ARG A 72 2.73 1.16 5.24
C ARG A 72 2.97 -0.35 5.30
N ARG A 73 2.41 -1.10 4.36
CA ARG A 73 2.61 -2.55 4.26
C ARG A 73 4.06 -2.87 3.97
N THR A 74 4.68 -2.14 3.04
CA THR A 74 6.10 -2.28 2.71
C THR A 74 6.97 -2.03 3.94
N LEU A 75 6.74 -0.95 4.69
CA LEU A 75 7.46 -0.68 5.93
C LEU A 75 7.29 -1.83 6.94
N SER A 76 6.06 -2.31 7.13
CA SER A 76 5.79 -3.44 8.03
C SER A 76 6.52 -4.71 7.60
N GLN A 77 6.66 -4.97 6.30
CA GLN A 77 7.43 -6.10 5.78
C GLN A 77 8.92 -5.93 6.08
N VAL A 78 9.48 -4.75 5.78
CA VAL A 78 10.88 -4.40 6.06
C VAL A 78 11.19 -4.52 7.56
N ASP A 79 10.33 -3.99 8.44
CA ASP A 79 10.50 -4.05 9.89
C ASP A 79 10.42 -5.48 10.45
N VAL A 80 9.70 -6.39 9.79
CA VAL A 80 9.67 -7.82 10.17
C VAL A 80 10.96 -8.50 9.73
N LEU A 81 11.41 -8.27 8.50
CA LEU A 81 12.66 -8.85 7.98
C LEU A 81 13.87 -8.35 8.79
N ALA A 82 13.94 -7.06 9.07
CA ALA A 82 15.01 -6.44 9.86
C ALA A 82 15.14 -7.03 11.26
N ARG A 83 14.03 -7.45 11.89
CA ARG A 83 14.06 -8.13 13.21
C ARG A 83 14.76 -9.47 13.19
N HIS A 84 14.80 -10.14 12.05
CA HIS A 84 15.44 -11.45 11.86
C HIS A 84 16.74 -11.37 11.05
N ALA A 85 17.19 -10.16 10.71
CA ALA A 85 18.40 -9.93 9.96
C ALA A 85 19.66 -10.25 10.79
N ARG A 86 20.72 -10.65 10.09
CA ARG A 86 22.04 -10.78 10.71
C ARG A 86 22.59 -9.41 11.09
N ILE A 87 23.57 -9.38 11.99
CA ILE A 87 24.19 -8.13 12.43
C ILE A 87 24.82 -7.38 11.25
N GLU A 88 25.45 -8.10 10.33
CA GLU A 88 26.08 -7.57 9.11
C GLU A 88 25.09 -6.86 8.17
N ASP A 89 23.81 -7.26 8.16
CA ASP A 89 22.79 -6.69 7.26
C ASP A 89 22.01 -5.53 7.91
N ARG A 90 22.28 -5.18 9.17
CA ARG A 90 21.47 -4.19 9.90
C ARG A 90 21.49 -2.82 9.26
N ASP A 91 22.64 -2.41 8.74
CA ASP A 91 22.78 -1.11 8.08
C ASP A 91 22.01 -1.07 6.75
N ALA A 92 21.98 -2.20 6.02
CA ALA A 92 21.16 -2.37 4.82
C ALA A 92 19.67 -2.21 5.12
N PHE A 93 19.18 -2.87 6.16
CA PHE A 93 17.78 -2.76 6.57
C PHE A 93 17.44 -1.38 7.12
N ALA A 94 18.37 -0.73 7.82
CA ALA A 94 18.19 0.65 8.27
C ALA A 94 18.07 1.60 7.07
N GLU A 95 18.90 1.43 6.04
CA GLU A 95 18.81 2.21 4.81
C GLU A 95 17.51 1.94 4.05
N LEU A 96 17.14 0.68 3.85
CA LEU A 96 15.89 0.31 3.21
C LEU A 96 14.68 0.94 3.92
N ARG A 97 14.68 0.90 5.26
CA ARG A 97 13.66 1.56 6.08
C ARG A 97 13.64 3.07 5.85
N ARG A 98 14.81 3.73 5.77
CA ARG A 98 14.89 5.17 5.46
C ARG A 98 14.33 5.48 4.07
N GLN A 99 14.66 4.68 3.05
CA GLN A 99 14.13 4.88 1.70
C GLN A 99 12.61 4.74 1.64
N VAL A 100 12.03 3.72 2.28
CA VAL A 100 10.57 3.54 2.38
C VAL A 100 9.88 4.76 3.02
N LEU A 101 10.48 5.34 4.06
CA LEU A 101 9.91 6.52 4.73
C LEU A 101 10.02 7.81 3.90
N ARG A 102 11.02 7.90 3.00
CA ARG A 102 11.33 9.11 2.22
C ARG A 102 10.75 9.12 0.81
N MET A 103 10.48 7.95 0.21
CA MET A 103 9.90 7.85 -1.12
C MET A 103 8.52 8.50 -1.16
N ASN A 104 8.43 9.65 -1.84
CA ASN A 104 7.27 10.52 -1.85
C ASN A 104 6.41 10.39 -3.12
N ASP A 105 6.83 9.67 -4.14
CA ASP A 105 6.06 9.53 -5.39
C ASP A 105 4.91 8.53 -5.22
N ALA A 106 3.66 9.03 -5.23
CA ALA A 106 2.48 8.18 -5.11
C ALA A 106 2.26 7.27 -6.33
N ALA A 107 2.64 7.68 -7.54
CA ALA A 107 2.53 6.85 -8.73
C ALA A 107 3.50 5.66 -8.65
N TRP A 108 4.74 5.91 -8.23
CA TRP A 108 5.75 4.87 -8.05
C TRP A 108 5.29 3.77 -7.09
N TRP A 109 4.69 4.14 -5.96
CA TRP A 109 4.14 3.17 -4.99
C TRP A 109 3.00 2.32 -5.59
N ILE A 110 2.18 2.88 -6.45
CA ILE A 110 1.06 2.16 -7.09
C ILE A 110 1.56 1.18 -8.14
N GLU A 111 2.57 1.60 -8.91
CA GLU A 111 3.26 0.75 -9.88
C GLU A 111 3.93 -0.44 -9.19
N HIS A 112 4.71 -0.16 -8.14
CA HIS A 112 5.51 -1.16 -7.42
C HIS A 112 4.77 -1.79 -6.23
N LYS A 113 3.44 -1.89 -6.29
CA LYS A 113 2.61 -2.28 -5.14
C LYS A 113 2.92 -3.66 -4.55
N ASN A 114 3.59 -4.52 -5.32
CA ASN A 114 3.88 -5.92 -4.96
C ASN A 114 5.37 -6.20 -4.76
N ASP A 115 6.25 -5.31 -5.21
CA ASP A 115 7.70 -5.51 -5.31
C ASP A 115 8.51 -4.31 -4.77
N ALA A 116 7.86 -3.26 -4.26
CA ALA A 116 8.53 -2.05 -3.78
C ALA A 116 9.68 -2.30 -2.79
N ALA A 117 9.56 -3.28 -1.88
CA ALA A 117 10.63 -3.61 -0.95
C ALA A 117 11.88 -4.12 -1.67
N THR A 118 11.68 -4.97 -2.69
CA THR A 118 12.76 -5.51 -3.51
C THR A 118 13.36 -4.44 -4.42
N THR A 119 12.51 -3.62 -5.07
CA THR A 119 12.99 -2.53 -5.95
C THR A 119 13.83 -1.52 -5.18
N LEU A 120 13.38 -1.05 -4.01
CA LEU A 120 14.17 -0.12 -3.18
C LEU A 120 15.46 -0.76 -2.66
N ALA A 121 15.45 -2.06 -2.36
CA ALA A 121 16.64 -2.74 -1.89
C ALA A 121 17.75 -2.86 -2.95
N GLN A 122 17.41 -2.82 -4.25
CA GLN A 122 18.39 -2.89 -5.34
C GLN A 122 19.31 -1.67 -5.39
N ASP A 123 18.84 -0.51 -4.91
CA ASP A 123 19.57 0.75 -4.96
C ASP A 123 20.45 0.97 -3.72
N ILE A 124 20.55 -0.03 -2.82
CA ILE A 124 21.37 0.06 -1.61
C ILE A 124 22.77 -0.49 -1.91
N GLU A 125 23.70 0.42 -2.16
CA GLU A 125 25.14 0.13 -2.12
C GLU A 125 25.64 0.27 -0.68
N LEU A 126 26.30 -0.78 -0.15
CA LEU A 126 26.87 -0.82 1.20
C LEU A 126 28.39 -0.74 1.17
#